data_AF-A0A841WM11-F1
#
_entry.id   AF-A0A841WM11-F1
#
_cell.length_a   1.000
_cell.length_b   1.000
_cell.length_c   1.000
_cell.angle_alpha   90.00
_cell.angle_beta   90.00
_cell.angle_gamma   90.00
#
_symmetry.space_group_name_H-M   'P 1'
#
loop_
_entity.id
_entity.type
_entity.pdbx_description
1 polymer ?
#
loop_
_entity_poly.entity_id
_entity_poly.type
_entity_poly.pdbx_seq_one_letter_code
_entity_poly.pdbx_strand_id
1 'polypeptide(L)'
;MNRKILATAIVLATTSFVTPVKSQEPVTQTPETSNEVVNACVQNQAETLPNPFTDVPSDHWAFKAVMTMHYCGAFRQATPPALFEKFQPNNRQQQPQSEQRFEK
;
A
#
# COMPACT_ATOMS: atom_id res chain seq x y z
N MET A 1 72.65 0.00 -5.43
CA MET A 1 71.76 1.17 -5.25
C MET A 1 70.44 0.82 -5.95
N ASN A 2 69.46 0.17 -5.28
CA ASN A 2 68.33 0.73 -4.52
C ASN A 2 67.82 2.04 -5.17
N ARG A 3 66.55 2.22 -5.59
CA ARG A 3 65.27 1.94 -4.92
C ARG A 3 64.11 1.74 -5.93
N LYS A 4 63.07 1.11 -5.40
CA LYS A 4 61.86 0.56 -6.01
C LYS A 4 60.89 1.66 -6.47
N ILE A 5 60.31 1.52 -7.67
CA ILE A 5 59.18 2.35 -8.10
C ILE A 5 57.90 1.72 -7.54
N LEU A 6 57.24 2.48 -6.66
CA LEU A 6 56.03 2.09 -5.94
C LEU A 6 54.83 2.32 -6.87
N ALA A 7 54.18 1.25 -7.33
CA ALA A 7 52.93 1.35 -8.07
C ALA A 7 51.76 1.41 -7.08
N THR A 8 51.21 2.61 -6.86
CA THR A 8 50.05 2.80 -5.98
C THR A 8 48.77 2.49 -6.76
N ALA A 9 48.20 1.31 -6.56
CA ALA A 9 46.89 0.95 -7.08
C ALA A 9 45.80 1.59 -6.19
N ILE A 10 45.05 2.55 -6.73
CA ILE A 10 43.88 3.12 -6.07
C ILE A 10 42.70 2.16 -6.33
N VAL A 11 42.32 1.39 -5.33
CA VAL A 11 41.09 0.56 -5.37
C VAL A 11 39.92 1.44 -4.94
N LEU A 12 39.11 1.89 -5.91
CA LEU A 12 37.85 2.59 -5.64
C LEU A 12 36.78 1.55 -5.26
N ALA A 13 36.60 1.32 -3.96
CA ALA A 13 35.51 0.49 -3.46
C ALA A 13 34.22 1.32 -3.36
N THR A 14 33.32 1.23 -4.34
CA THR A 14 31.98 1.83 -4.26
C THR A 14 31.06 0.92 -3.46
N THR A 15 31.03 1.09 -2.13
CA THR A 15 30.02 0.44 -1.29
C THR A 15 28.68 1.17 -1.46
N SER A 16 27.77 0.59 -2.24
CA SER A 16 26.39 1.09 -2.32
C SER A 16 25.63 0.62 -1.08
N PHE A 17 25.33 1.54 -0.16
CA PHE A 17 24.48 1.25 0.98
C PHE A 17 23.03 1.13 0.51
N VAL A 18 22.55 -0.11 0.37
CA VAL A 18 21.13 -0.39 0.15
C VAL A 18 20.44 -0.15 1.49
N THR A 19 19.85 1.03 1.68
CA THR A 19 18.96 1.25 2.83
C THR A 19 17.60 0.65 2.48
N PRO A 20 17.13 -0.38 3.21
CA PRO A 20 15.79 -0.89 2.98
C PRO A 20 14.78 0.20 3.39
N VAL A 21 13.95 0.64 2.45
CA VAL A 21 12.76 1.44 2.79
C VAL A 21 11.80 0.53 3.54
N LYS A 22 11.49 0.91 4.78
CA LYS A 22 10.44 0.25 5.56
C LYS A 22 9.09 0.66 4.97
N SER A 23 8.42 -0.26 4.29
CA SER A 23 7.03 -0.06 3.87
C SER A 23 6.19 0.27 5.11
N GLN A 24 5.29 1.24 5.00
CA GLN A 24 4.34 1.51 6.08
C GLN A 24 3.54 0.23 6.31
N GLU A 25 3.55 -0.29 7.54
CA GLU A 25 2.62 -1.33 7.95
C GLU A 25 1.22 -0.71 7.90
N PRO A 26 0.23 -1.37 7.29
CA PRO A 26 -1.13 -0.88 7.30
C PRO A 26 -1.53 -0.70 8.76
N VAL A 27 -1.77 0.55 9.16
CA VAL A 27 -2.45 0.83 10.42
C VAL A 27 -3.87 0.34 10.21
N THR A 28 -4.10 -0.91 10.61
CA THR A 28 -5.42 -1.55 10.57
C THR A 28 -6.31 -0.86 11.60
N GLN A 29 -6.82 0.31 11.24
CA GLN A 29 -8.12 0.75 11.72
C GLN A 29 -9.13 -0.05 10.93
N THR A 30 -9.36 -1.30 11.36
CA THR A 30 -10.49 -2.09 10.86
C THR A 30 -11.72 -1.22 11.01
N PRO A 31 -12.45 -0.88 9.93
CA PRO A 31 -13.72 -0.20 10.06
C PRO A 31 -14.59 -1.06 10.97
N GLU A 32 -14.90 -0.53 12.15
CA GLU A 32 -15.63 -1.24 13.22
C GLU A 32 -17.00 -1.74 12.75
N THR A 33 -17.52 -1.27 11.62
CA THR A 33 -18.69 -1.89 10.98
C THR A 33 -18.58 -1.87 9.46
N SER A 34 -18.63 -3.06 8.83
CA SER A 34 -18.78 -3.20 7.37
C SER A 34 -19.95 -2.36 6.81
N ASN A 35 -21.01 -2.19 7.62
CA ASN A 35 -22.18 -1.39 7.27
C ASN A 35 -21.89 0.10 7.09
N GLU A 36 -20.97 0.68 7.87
CA GLU A 36 -20.61 2.10 7.76
C GLU A 36 -19.89 2.38 6.44
N VAL A 37 -18.96 1.50 6.04
CA VAL A 37 -18.26 1.60 4.76
C VAL A 37 -19.23 1.48 3.60
N VAL A 38 -20.14 0.50 3.64
CA VAL A 38 -21.16 0.32 2.59
C VAL A 38 -22.05 1.55 2.46
N ASN A 39 -22.53 2.09 3.59
CA ASN A 39 -23.36 3.29 3.58
C ASN A 39 -22.62 4.51 3.05
N ALA A 40 -21.36 4.70 3.44
CA ALA A 40 -20.51 5.77 2.94
C ALA A 40 -20.30 5.65 1.42
N CYS A 41 -20.10 4.43 0.89
CA CYS A 41 -19.96 4.19 -0.54
C CYS A 41 -21.26 4.47 -1.31
N VAL A 42 -22.42 4.03 -0.79
CA VAL A 42 -23.73 4.29 -1.40
C VAL A 42 -24.04 5.79 -1.43
N GLN A 43 -23.67 6.53 -0.38
CA GLN A 43 -23.94 7.96 -0.26
C GLN A 43 -22.85 8.86 -0.87
N ASN A 44 -21.78 8.29 -1.43
CA ASN A 44 -20.62 9.03 -1.95
C ASN A 44 -19.92 9.92 -0.91
N GLN A 45 -19.75 9.35 0.28
CA GLN A 45 -19.17 9.99 1.46
C GLN A 45 -18.00 9.17 2.00
N ALA A 46 -17.24 8.48 1.14
CA ALA A 46 -16.08 7.69 1.58
C ALA A 46 -15.00 8.55 2.27
N GLU A 47 -14.96 9.85 1.99
CA GLU A 47 -14.09 10.83 2.65
C GLU A 47 -14.38 11.05 4.14
N THR A 48 -15.53 10.59 4.66
CA THR A 48 -15.87 10.68 6.09
C THR A 48 -15.32 9.51 6.90
N LEU A 49 -14.83 8.47 6.23
CA LEU A 49 -14.23 7.30 6.87
C LEU A 49 -12.81 7.63 7.38
N PRO A 50 -12.26 6.84 8.31
CA PRO A 50 -10.91 7.06 8.84
C PRO A 50 -9.86 7.12 7.71
N ASN A 51 -8.98 8.12 7.73
CA ASN A 51 -7.96 8.25 6.69
C ASN A 51 -6.79 7.28 6.94
N PRO A 52 -6.53 6.28 6.06
CA PRO A 52 -5.40 5.38 6.20
C PRO A 52 -4.11 5.94 5.57
N PHE A 53 -4.16 7.08 4.88
CA PHE A 53 -3.05 7.65 4.13
C PHE A 53 -2.40 8.82 4.87
N THR A 54 -1.09 8.72 5.11
CA THR A 54 -0.31 9.77 5.78
C THR A 54 0.15 10.87 4.82
N ASP A 55 0.20 10.57 3.52
CA ASP A 55 0.63 11.45 2.43
C ASP A 55 -0.52 12.19 1.74
N VAL A 56 -1.77 11.84 2.06
CA VAL A 56 -2.97 12.49 1.52
C VAL A 56 -3.82 13.03 2.68
N PRO A 57 -3.58 14.29 3.13
CA PRO A 57 -4.40 14.91 4.17
C PRO A 57 -5.79 15.29 3.65
N SER A 58 -6.72 15.57 4.58
CA SER A 58 -8.15 15.80 4.26
C SER A 58 -8.42 17.08 3.43
N ASP A 59 -7.50 18.02 3.43
CA ASP A 59 -7.53 19.25 2.63
C ASP A 59 -6.90 19.08 1.23
N HIS A 60 -6.33 17.92 0.93
CA HIS A 60 -5.72 17.65 -0.38
C HIS A 60 -6.79 17.47 -1.47
N TRP A 61 -6.55 18.03 -2.67
CA TRP A 61 -7.51 17.99 -3.79
C TRP A 61 -7.95 16.57 -4.20
N ALA A 62 -7.07 15.59 -4.01
CA ALA A 62 -7.33 14.18 -4.35
C ALA A 62 -7.97 13.38 -3.21
N PHE A 63 -8.12 13.95 -2.01
CA PHE A 63 -8.52 13.22 -0.80
C PHE A 63 -9.78 12.38 -1.02
N LYS A 64 -10.86 13.00 -1.49
CA LYS A 64 -12.12 12.31 -1.78
C LYS A 64 -11.96 11.16 -2.79
N ALA A 65 -11.19 11.37 -3.85
CA ALA A 65 -10.99 10.37 -4.89
C ALA A 65 -10.18 9.16 -4.42
N VAL A 66 -9.16 9.40 -3.57
CA VAL A 66 -8.31 8.36 -2.98
C VAL A 66 -9.10 7.56 -1.94
N MET A 67 -9.80 8.24 -1.03
CA MET A 67 -10.67 7.61 -0.03
C MET A 67 -11.75 6.74 -0.69
N THR A 68 -12.40 7.26 -1.73
CA THR A 68 -13.41 6.48 -2.50
C THR A 68 -12.80 5.24 -3.15
N MET A 69 -11.59 5.33 -3.71
CA MET A 69 -10.93 4.17 -4.32
C MET A 69 -10.53 3.13 -3.27
N HIS A 70 -10.02 3.57 -2.12
CA HIS A 70 -9.60 2.69 -1.04
C HIS A 70 -10.77 1.88 -0.46
N TYR A 71 -11.88 2.57 -0.15
CA TYR A 71 -13.03 1.95 0.51
C TYR A 71 -14.04 1.33 -0.44
N CYS A 72 -14.30 1.97 -1.59
CA CYS A 72 -15.38 1.58 -2.51
C CYS A 72 -14.87 0.95 -3.81
N GLY A 73 -13.55 0.97 -4.06
CA GLY A 73 -12.94 0.44 -5.27
C GLY A 73 -13.38 1.16 -6.54
N ALA A 74 -13.65 0.38 -7.60
CA ALA A 74 -14.10 0.89 -8.90
C ALA A 74 -15.56 1.42 -8.89
N PHE A 75 -16.29 1.24 -7.79
CA PHE A 75 -17.70 1.53 -7.69
C PHE A 75 -17.95 2.93 -7.12
N ARG A 76 -18.02 3.91 -8.00
CA ARG A 76 -18.34 5.31 -7.65
C ARG A 76 -19.81 5.57 -7.99
N GLN A 77 -20.66 5.77 -6.99
CA GLN A 77 -22.02 6.34 -7.11
C GLN A 77 -23.09 5.58 -7.93
N ALA A 78 -22.74 4.53 -8.67
CA ALA A 78 -23.67 3.88 -9.60
C ALA A 78 -23.95 2.41 -9.29
N THR A 79 -23.44 1.88 -8.19
CA THR A 79 -23.58 0.46 -7.86
C THR A 79 -24.82 0.27 -7.00
N PRO A 80 -25.86 -0.42 -7.50
CA PRO A 80 -27.01 -0.78 -6.69
C PRO A 80 -26.53 -1.55 -5.45
N PRO A 81 -27.12 -1.33 -4.27
CA PRO A 81 -26.72 -2.01 -3.03
C PRO A 81 -26.59 -3.53 -3.20
N ALA A 82 -27.48 -4.15 -3.99
CA ALA A 82 -27.47 -5.57 -4.33
C ALA A 82 -26.18 -6.08 -5.01
N LEU A 83 -25.44 -5.21 -5.72
CA LEU A 83 -24.17 -5.61 -6.33
C LEU A 83 -23.01 -5.60 -5.32
N PHE A 84 -23.07 -4.79 -4.27
CA PHE A 84 -22.02 -4.79 -3.24
C PHE A 84 -21.92 -6.14 -2.53
N GLU A 85 -23.05 -6.75 -2.16
CA GLU A 85 -23.11 -8.09 -1.54
C GLU A 85 -22.44 -9.15 -2.43
N LYS A 86 -22.61 -9.05 -3.74
CA LYS A 86 -22.02 -9.99 -4.71
C LYS A 86 -20.51 -9.80 -4.89
N PHE A 87 -20.03 -8.57 -4.74
CA PHE A 87 -18.62 -8.22 -4.93
C PHE A 87 -17.84 -8.13 -3.62
N GLN A 88 -18.45 -8.42 -2.46
CA GLN A 88 -17.69 -8.57 -1.23
C GLN A 88 -16.62 -9.64 -1.46
N PRO A 89 -15.33 -9.29 -1.33
CA PRO A 89 -14.28 -10.28 -1.46
C PRO A 89 -14.52 -11.33 -0.38
N ASN A 90 -14.84 -12.56 -0.79
CA ASN A 90 -14.68 -13.70 0.09
C ASN A 90 -13.23 -13.61 0.61
N ASN A 91 -13.05 -13.43 1.91
CA ASN A 91 -11.76 -13.25 2.62
C ASN A 91 -10.76 -14.43 2.46
N ARG A 92 -10.93 -15.28 1.44
CA ARG A 92 -10.14 -16.49 1.16
C ARG A 92 -8.86 -16.27 0.36
N GLN A 93 -8.55 -15.06 -0.10
CA GLN A 93 -7.34 -14.82 -0.91
C GLN A 93 -6.17 -14.13 -0.18
N GLN A 94 -6.26 -13.93 1.13
CA GLN A 94 -5.08 -13.62 1.95
C GLN A 94 -4.57 -14.89 2.64
N GLN A 95 -4.26 -15.93 1.85
CA GLN A 95 -3.36 -16.96 2.32
C GLN A 95 -1.98 -16.63 1.75
N PRO A 96 -0.97 -16.30 2.58
CA PRO A 96 0.38 -16.09 2.10
C PRO A 96 0.82 -17.38 1.40
N GLN A 97 1.13 -17.32 0.11
CA GLN A 97 1.84 -18.43 -0.53
C GLN A 97 3.20 -18.51 0.16
N SER A 98 3.36 -19.54 0.99
CA SER A 98 4.66 -19.97 1.48
C SER A 98 5.56 -20.21 0.27
N GLU A 99 6.65 -19.46 0.24
CA GLU A 99 7.74 -19.53 -0.70
C GLU A 99 8.26 -20.98 -0.73
N GLN A 100 7.78 -21.77 -1.70
CA GLN A 100 8.40 -23.04 -2.03
C GLN A 100 9.72 -22.73 -2.71
N ARG A 101 10.74 -22.61 -1.86
CA ARG A 101 12.16 -22.61 -2.22
C ARG A 101 12.44 -23.89 -2.99
N PHE A 102 12.43 -23.79 -4.32
CA PHE A 102 12.94 -24.82 -5.22
C PHE A 102 14.43 -24.97 -4.93
N GLU A 103 14.77 -26.12 -4.35
CA GLU A 103 16.13 -26.61 -4.19
C GLU A 103 16.70 -26.91 -5.60
N LYS A 104 17.86 -26.33 -5.91
CA LYS A 104 18.79 -26.86 -6.91
C LYS A 104 20.21 -26.47 -6.57
#